data_AF-A0A7C7LKV6-F1
#
_entry.id   AF-A0A7C7LKV6-F1
#
_cell.length_a   1.000
_cell.length_b   1.000
_cell.length_c   1.000
_cell.angle_alpha   90.00
_cell.angle_beta   90.00
_cell.angle_gamma   90.00
#
_symmetry.space_group_name_H-M   'P 1'
#
loop_
_entity.id
_entity.type
_entity.pdbx_description
1 polymer ?
#
loop_
_entity_poly.entity_id
_entity_poly.type
_entity_poly.pdbx_seq_one_letter_code
_entity_poly.pdbx_strand_id
1 'polypeptide(L)'
;MAHAILSAIFFIFGSLHLPWILLIVSSSLTFLRFSSLQQTTSDWLSINQGFIKRISTHVALVSILMLIYSINFRVGSTLGDTFGARYLPISIIKEGNFNLDQFPFLQDRNYYTRQENDHWVSKYHPGAPILALPIYLVPVMFGLPVDSPHVPCLEKMTASLAITLSALFLFLATKIFLSRNWAFFLALLYGTATCSWSIRSSSLYQHGPCQFFWL
;
A
#
# COMPACT_ATOMS: atom_id res chain seq x y z
N MET A 1 -21.09 7.57 -24.23
CA MET A 1 -20.76 8.26 -22.97
C MET A 1 -20.03 7.36 -21.96
N ALA A 2 -20.53 6.14 -21.65
CA ALA A 2 -19.87 5.23 -20.70
C ALA A 2 -18.41 4.90 -21.05
N HIS A 3 -18.10 4.63 -22.32
CA HIS A 3 -16.72 4.37 -22.77
C HIS A 3 -15.75 5.54 -22.54
N ALA A 4 -16.21 6.79 -22.63
CA ALA A 4 -15.38 7.97 -22.44
C ALA A 4 -15.07 8.23 -20.94
N ILE A 5 -16.03 7.90 -20.08
CA ILE A 5 -15.87 7.98 -18.62
C ILE A 5 -14.94 6.86 -18.15
N LEU A 6 -15.13 5.63 -18.64
CA LEU A 6 -14.22 4.52 -18.38
C LEU A 6 -12.81 4.83 -18.90
N SER A 7 -12.65 5.38 -20.10
CA SER A 7 -11.31 5.74 -20.61
C SER A 7 -10.67 6.89 -19.83
N ALA A 8 -11.45 7.88 -19.35
CA ALA A 8 -10.94 8.97 -18.51
C ALA A 8 -10.55 8.47 -17.11
N ILE A 9 -11.32 7.55 -16.53
CA ILE A 9 -10.99 6.84 -15.29
C ILE A 9 -9.73 5.99 -15.53
N PHE A 10 -9.65 5.19 -16.59
CA PHE A 10 -8.44 4.44 -16.96
C PHE A 10 -7.25 5.34 -17.30
N PHE A 11 -7.44 6.61 -17.66
CA PHE A 11 -6.34 7.56 -17.84
C PHE A 11 -5.89 8.17 -16.50
N ILE A 12 -6.83 8.48 -15.61
CA ILE A 12 -6.56 8.94 -14.23
C ILE A 12 -5.91 7.82 -13.40
N PHE A 13 -6.34 6.57 -13.59
CA PHE A 13 -5.77 5.39 -12.96
C PHE A 13 -4.57 4.84 -13.76
N GLY A 14 -4.54 4.90 -15.09
CA GLY A 14 -3.38 4.47 -15.90
C GLY A 14 -2.15 5.35 -15.74
N SER A 15 -2.35 6.59 -15.29
CA SER A 15 -1.27 7.49 -14.86
C SER A 15 -0.93 7.36 -13.37
N LEU A 16 -1.37 6.31 -12.66
CA LEU A 16 -1.23 6.02 -11.20
C LEU A 16 0.15 6.25 -10.55
N HIS A 17 1.20 6.55 -11.31
CA HIS A 17 2.48 6.99 -10.75
C HIS A 17 2.53 8.49 -10.46
N LEU A 18 1.97 9.34 -11.31
CA LEU A 18 2.12 10.81 -11.19
C LEU A 18 1.15 11.48 -10.19
N PRO A 19 -0.17 11.18 -10.18
CA PRO A 19 -1.13 11.88 -9.32
C PRO A 19 -0.82 11.73 -7.84
N TRP A 20 -0.37 10.54 -7.42
CA TRP A 20 -0.09 10.25 -6.02
C TRP A 20 1.26 10.78 -5.58
N ILE A 21 2.29 10.75 -6.43
CA ILE A 21 3.54 11.47 -6.17
C ILE A 21 3.25 12.97 -6.00
N LEU A 22 2.41 13.55 -6.85
CA LEU A 22 2.00 14.95 -6.71
C LEU A 22 1.18 15.20 -5.45
N LEU A 23 0.29 14.29 -5.03
CA LEU A 23 -0.43 14.39 -3.74
C LEU A 23 0.51 14.24 -2.53
N ILE A 24 1.50 13.35 -2.62
CA ILE A 24 2.51 13.11 -1.58
C ILE A 24 3.49 14.29 -1.47
N VAL A 25 3.94 14.81 -2.62
CA VAL A 25 4.83 15.97 -2.71
C VAL A 25 4.09 17.25 -2.30
N SER A 26 2.84 17.45 -2.73
CA SER A 26 2.06 18.61 -2.34
C SER A 26 1.70 18.61 -0.85
N SER A 27 1.35 17.45 -0.26
CA SER A 27 1.17 17.32 1.19
C SER A 27 2.47 17.55 1.97
N SER A 28 3.62 17.14 1.42
CA SER A 28 4.94 17.37 2.03
C SER A 28 5.42 18.83 1.90
N LEU A 29 5.11 19.51 0.79
CA LEU A 29 5.46 20.91 0.55
C LEU A 29 4.54 21.87 1.31
N THR A 30 3.24 21.59 1.35
CA THR A 30 2.32 22.33 2.24
C THR A 30 2.77 22.18 3.68
N PHE A 31 3.26 21.02 4.10
CA PHE A 31 3.85 20.82 5.43
C PHE A 31 5.07 21.72 5.71
N LEU A 32 6.04 21.81 4.80
CA LEU A 32 7.21 22.69 4.97
C LEU A 32 6.83 24.17 4.98
N ARG A 33 5.83 24.56 4.17
CA ARG A 33 5.36 25.95 4.07
C ARG A 33 4.45 26.36 5.23
N PHE A 34 3.64 25.46 5.77
CA PHE A 34 2.73 25.74 6.87
C PHE A 34 3.48 25.80 8.22
N SER A 35 4.51 24.96 8.38
CA SER A 35 5.37 25.00 9.57
C SER A 35 6.22 26.27 9.68
N SER A 36 6.59 26.90 8.56
CA SER A 36 7.32 28.18 8.56
C SER A 36 6.42 29.41 8.77
N LEU A 37 5.14 29.34 8.41
CA LEU A 37 4.18 30.45 8.55
C LEU A 37 3.55 30.55 9.95
N GLN A 38 3.49 29.46 10.72
CA GLN A 38 2.81 29.41 12.02
C GLN A 38 3.66 29.84 13.23
N GLN A 39 4.91 30.24 13.02
CA GLN A 39 5.83 30.61 14.10
C GLN A 39 5.53 31.98 14.74
N THR A 40 4.50 32.70 14.26
CA THR A 40 4.33 34.15 14.48
C THR A 40 3.11 34.58 15.32
N THR A 41 2.28 33.69 15.88
CA THR A 41 1.06 34.12 16.61
C THR A 41 0.78 33.35 17.92
N SER A 42 0.13 34.04 18.88
CA SER A 42 0.14 33.90 20.35
C SER A 42 -0.55 32.69 21.01
N ASP A 43 -0.11 32.40 22.25
CA ASP A 43 -0.45 31.42 23.31
C ASP A 43 -1.66 30.47 23.18
N TRP A 44 -2.82 30.88 22.65
CA TRP A 44 -3.91 29.96 22.28
C TRP A 44 -3.51 29.00 21.14
N LEU A 45 -2.52 29.39 20.34
CA LEU A 45 -1.92 28.56 19.32
C LEU A 45 -0.99 27.49 19.87
N SER A 46 -0.48 27.58 21.10
CA SER A 46 0.52 26.64 21.62
C SER A 46 0.01 25.19 21.73
N ILE A 47 -1.23 25.00 22.18
CA ILE A 47 -1.89 23.68 22.28
C ILE A 47 -2.15 23.11 20.88
N ASN A 48 -2.69 23.95 19.97
CA ASN A 48 -2.90 23.57 18.57
C ASN A 48 -1.57 23.30 17.83
N GLN A 49 -0.51 24.04 18.12
CA GLN A 49 0.83 23.85 17.56
C GLN A 49 1.41 22.50 17.98
N GLY A 50 1.24 22.10 19.25
CA GLY A 50 1.66 20.79 19.75
C GLY A 50 0.96 19.64 19.01
N PHE A 51 -0.35 19.76 18.82
CA PHE A 51 -1.17 18.77 18.10
C PHE A 51 -0.87 18.73 16.59
N ILE A 52 -0.83 19.88 15.91
CA ILE A 52 -0.50 20.01 14.48
C ILE A 52 0.90 19.45 14.22
N LYS A 53 1.88 19.83 15.05
CA LYS A 53 3.25 19.34 14.91
C LYS A 53 3.28 17.82 15.10
N ARG A 54 2.51 17.24 16.04
CA ARG A 54 2.43 15.78 16.22
C ARG A 54 1.87 15.12 14.96
N ILE A 55 0.67 15.48 14.50
CA ILE A 55 0.05 14.90 13.29
C ILE A 55 0.98 15.01 12.09
N SER A 56 1.58 16.19 11.90
CA SER A 56 2.55 16.48 10.85
C SER A 56 3.66 15.44 10.71
N THR A 57 4.27 14.97 11.81
CA THR A 57 5.38 14.03 11.69
C THR A 57 4.93 12.64 11.30
N HIS A 58 3.73 12.21 11.71
CA HIS A 58 3.18 10.93 11.25
C HIS A 58 2.91 11.00 9.75
N VAL A 59 2.29 12.10 9.28
CA VAL A 59 2.03 12.34 7.85
C VAL A 59 3.34 12.41 7.07
N ALA A 60 4.33 13.16 7.54
CA ALA A 60 5.63 13.26 6.89
C ALA A 60 6.34 11.91 6.77
N LEU A 61 6.34 11.09 7.83
CA LEU A 61 6.95 9.76 7.80
C LEU A 61 6.28 8.86 6.74
N VAL A 62 4.95 8.81 6.77
CA VAL A 62 4.15 8.00 5.83
C VAL A 62 4.36 8.48 4.40
N SER A 63 4.26 9.78 4.16
CA SER A 63 4.45 10.40 2.84
C SER A 63 5.85 10.13 2.30
N ILE A 64 6.90 10.29 3.12
CA ILE A 64 8.27 10.00 2.71
C ILE A 64 8.39 8.53 2.32
N LEU A 65 8.03 7.59 3.20
CA LEU A 65 8.18 6.16 2.91
C LEU A 65 7.39 5.74 1.65
N MET A 66 6.14 6.19 1.51
CA MET A 66 5.34 5.95 0.31
C MET A 66 5.98 6.54 -0.95
N LEU A 67 6.55 7.75 -0.88
CA LEU A 67 7.23 8.38 -1.99
C LEU A 67 8.41 7.53 -2.44
N ILE A 68 9.28 7.17 -1.50
CA ILE A 68 10.48 6.43 -1.86
C ILE A 68 10.03 5.06 -2.45
N TYR A 69 9.08 4.33 -1.85
CA TYR A 69 8.65 3.02 -2.40
C TYR A 69 8.02 3.13 -3.81
N SER A 70 7.40 4.26 -4.09
CA SER A 70 6.79 4.55 -5.39
C SER A 70 7.82 4.93 -6.46
N ILE A 71 8.91 5.63 -6.10
CA ILE A 71 9.89 6.19 -7.04
C ILE A 71 10.69 5.14 -7.81
N ASN A 72 10.76 3.92 -7.29
CA ASN A 72 11.52 2.86 -7.95
C ASN A 72 10.90 2.41 -9.29
N PHE A 73 9.65 2.83 -9.61
CA PHE A 73 8.84 2.46 -10.79
C PHE A 73 8.73 0.96 -11.10
N ARG A 74 9.33 0.12 -10.28
CA ARG A 74 9.35 -1.33 -10.40
C ARG A 74 8.03 -1.85 -9.88
N VAL A 75 7.25 -2.47 -10.75
CA VAL A 75 6.04 -3.19 -10.34
C VAL A 75 6.44 -4.64 -10.12
N GLY A 76 6.02 -5.20 -8.99
CA GLY A 76 6.39 -6.53 -8.52
C GLY A 76 6.30 -7.62 -9.58
N SER A 77 7.46 -8.13 -9.99
CA SER A 77 7.65 -9.02 -11.14
C SER A 77 7.75 -10.50 -10.76
N THR A 78 7.44 -10.88 -9.53
CA THR A 78 7.64 -12.27 -9.08
C THR A 78 6.47 -13.14 -9.49
N LEU A 79 6.77 -14.18 -10.26
CA LEU A 79 5.81 -15.15 -10.75
C LEU A 79 5.40 -16.10 -9.62
N GLY A 80 4.10 -16.41 -9.53
CA GLY A 80 3.56 -17.48 -8.69
C GLY A 80 3.32 -17.14 -7.21
N ASP A 81 4.33 -16.71 -6.46
CA ASP A 81 4.23 -16.58 -4.99
C ASP A 81 3.20 -15.56 -4.51
N THR A 82 3.01 -14.49 -5.28
CA THR A 82 2.06 -13.44 -4.91
C THR A 82 0.76 -13.51 -5.69
N PHE A 83 0.59 -14.49 -6.60
CA PHE A 83 -0.60 -14.58 -7.44
C PHE A 83 -1.88 -14.79 -6.62
N GLY A 84 -1.82 -15.63 -5.59
CA GLY A 84 -2.93 -15.77 -4.64
C GLY A 84 -3.28 -14.42 -3.99
N ALA A 85 -2.27 -13.72 -3.44
CA ALA A 85 -2.45 -12.42 -2.81
C ALA A 85 -2.92 -11.32 -3.77
N ARG A 86 -2.50 -11.38 -5.03
CA ARG A 86 -2.77 -10.41 -6.09
C ARG A 86 -4.20 -10.54 -6.65
N TYR A 87 -4.67 -11.76 -6.88
CA TYR A 87 -5.91 -12.02 -7.62
C TYR A 87 -7.11 -12.38 -6.73
N LEU A 88 -6.90 -12.99 -5.55
CA LEU A 88 -7.99 -13.28 -4.62
C LEU A 88 -8.83 -12.05 -4.22
N PRO A 89 -8.27 -10.84 -4.02
CA PRO A 89 -9.10 -9.67 -3.71
C PRO A 89 -10.16 -9.39 -4.79
N ILE A 90 -9.80 -9.63 -6.06
CA ILE A 90 -10.73 -9.45 -7.19
C ILE A 90 -11.86 -10.48 -7.13
N SER A 91 -11.54 -11.74 -6.81
CA SER A 91 -12.55 -12.81 -6.63
C SER A 91 -13.51 -12.50 -5.49
N ILE A 92 -12.97 -12.10 -4.33
CA ILE A 92 -13.76 -11.73 -3.14
C ILE A 92 -14.71 -10.57 -3.46
N ILE A 93 -14.23 -9.54 -4.18
CA ILE A 93 -15.06 -8.36 -4.50
C ILE A 93 -16.12 -8.69 -5.56
N LYS A 94 -15.79 -9.47 -6.60
CA LYS A 94 -16.71 -9.76 -7.70
C LYS A 94 -17.73 -10.86 -7.39
N GLU A 95 -17.31 -11.89 -6.66
CA GLU A 95 -18.08 -13.11 -6.48
C GLU A 95 -18.30 -13.49 -5.01
N GLY A 96 -17.65 -12.81 -4.06
CA GLY A 96 -17.82 -13.07 -2.62
C GLY A 96 -17.23 -14.40 -2.16
N ASN A 97 -16.32 -15.00 -2.93
CA ASN A 97 -15.70 -16.29 -2.64
C ASN A 97 -14.16 -16.21 -2.68
N PHE A 98 -13.48 -17.31 -2.34
CA PHE A 98 -12.01 -17.44 -2.34
C PHE A 98 -11.49 -18.33 -3.48
N ASN A 99 -12.31 -18.55 -4.51
CA ASN A 99 -11.95 -19.37 -5.65
C ASN A 99 -11.18 -18.53 -6.68
N LEU A 100 -10.46 -19.21 -7.56
CA LEU A 100 -9.65 -18.64 -8.64
C LEU A 100 -10.14 -19.13 -10.02
N ASP A 101 -11.39 -19.58 -10.09
CA ASP A 101 -12.02 -20.17 -11.28
C ASP A 101 -12.20 -19.16 -12.43
N GLN A 102 -12.16 -17.87 -12.13
CA GLN A 102 -12.24 -16.78 -13.11
C GLN A 102 -10.88 -16.39 -13.70
N PHE A 103 -9.78 -17.03 -13.29
CA PHE A 103 -8.43 -16.74 -13.76
C PHE A 103 -7.80 -17.95 -14.47
N PRO A 104 -8.11 -18.20 -15.76
CA PRO A 104 -7.61 -19.36 -16.49
C PRO A 104 -6.07 -19.49 -16.49
N PHE A 105 -5.37 -18.36 -16.47
CA PHE A 105 -3.90 -18.31 -16.39
C PHE A 105 -3.32 -18.78 -15.04
N LEU A 106 -4.17 -19.03 -14.02
CA LEU A 106 -3.79 -19.60 -12.73
C LEU A 106 -4.18 -21.08 -12.58
N GLN A 107 -4.94 -21.63 -13.52
CA GLN A 107 -5.59 -22.96 -13.43
C GLN A 107 -4.70 -24.12 -13.87
N ASP A 108 -3.39 -23.98 -13.70
CA ASP A 108 -2.45 -25.06 -13.88
C ASP A 108 -1.99 -25.56 -12.50
N ARG A 109 -1.67 -26.85 -12.37
CA ARG A 109 -1.25 -27.47 -11.09
C ARG A 109 0.15 -27.01 -10.70
N ASN A 110 0.24 -25.74 -10.34
CA ASN A 110 1.46 -25.09 -9.92
C ASN A 110 1.68 -25.25 -8.42
N TYR A 111 2.84 -24.80 -7.95
CA TYR A 111 3.17 -24.85 -6.53
C TYR A 111 2.34 -23.86 -5.69
N TYR A 112 1.65 -22.88 -6.29
CA TYR A 112 0.87 -21.83 -5.61
C TYR A 112 -0.66 -21.98 -5.70
N THR A 113 -1.18 -22.82 -6.60
CA THR A 113 -2.61 -23.17 -6.73
C THR A 113 -2.84 -24.65 -6.46
N ARG A 114 -4.04 -25.00 -6.01
CA ARG A 114 -4.50 -26.37 -5.83
C ARG A 114 -5.96 -26.46 -6.29
N GLN A 115 -6.32 -27.60 -6.85
CA GLN A 115 -7.72 -27.92 -7.12
C GLN A 115 -8.32 -28.64 -5.92
N GLU A 116 -9.46 -28.15 -5.42
CA GLU A 116 -10.17 -28.68 -4.26
C GLU A 116 -11.68 -28.55 -4.51
N ASN A 117 -12.43 -29.67 -4.41
CA ASN A 117 -13.87 -29.72 -4.72
C ASN A 117 -14.25 -29.11 -6.07
N ASP A 118 -13.52 -29.46 -7.14
CA ASP A 118 -13.67 -28.91 -8.49
C ASP A 118 -13.41 -27.40 -8.66
N HIS A 119 -13.00 -26.71 -7.59
CA HIS A 119 -12.61 -25.31 -7.60
C HIS A 119 -11.09 -25.14 -7.53
N TRP A 120 -10.58 -24.08 -8.16
CA TRP A 120 -9.18 -23.67 -8.01
C TRP A 120 -9.04 -22.73 -6.82
N VAL A 121 -8.16 -23.08 -5.89
CA VAL A 121 -7.91 -22.29 -4.67
C VAL A 121 -6.42 -21.99 -4.54
N SER A 122 -6.10 -20.89 -3.84
CA SER A 122 -4.71 -20.60 -3.49
C SER A 122 -4.25 -21.53 -2.38
N LYS A 123 -3.01 -22.04 -2.48
CA LYS A 123 -2.35 -22.78 -1.40
C LYS A 123 -1.93 -21.88 -0.23
N TYR A 124 -1.92 -20.57 -0.44
CA TYR A 124 -1.52 -19.61 0.57
C TYR A 124 -2.73 -19.04 1.32
N HIS A 125 -2.51 -18.62 2.56
CA HIS A 125 -3.55 -18.09 3.43
C HIS A 125 -4.22 -16.82 2.87
N PRO A 126 -5.51 -16.60 3.15
CA PRO A 126 -6.28 -15.47 2.62
C PRO A 126 -5.97 -14.13 3.31
N GLY A 127 -5.12 -14.11 4.34
CA GLY A 127 -4.85 -12.91 5.12
C GLY A 127 -4.30 -11.72 4.31
N ALA A 128 -3.31 -11.98 3.45
CA ALA A 128 -2.78 -10.95 2.55
C ALA A 128 -3.83 -10.40 1.56
N PRO A 129 -4.62 -11.25 0.85
CA PRO A 129 -5.74 -10.78 0.04
C PRO A 129 -6.76 -9.92 0.79
N ILE A 130 -7.13 -10.32 2.01
CA ILE A 130 -8.12 -9.59 2.81
C ILE A 130 -7.61 -8.18 3.14
N LEU A 131 -6.33 -8.06 3.50
CA LEU A 131 -5.69 -6.77 3.75
C LEU A 131 -5.68 -5.88 2.50
N ALA A 132 -5.64 -6.47 1.30
CA ALA A 132 -5.65 -5.75 0.03
C ALA A 132 -7.03 -5.22 -0.39
N LEU A 133 -8.12 -5.74 0.19
CA LEU A 133 -9.49 -5.40 -0.22
C LEU A 133 -9.76 -3.89 -0.32
N PRO A 134 -9.39 -3.05 0.66
CA PRO A 134 -9.67 -1.61 0.58
C PRO A 134 -9.03 -0.93 -0.62
N ILE A 135 -7.86 -1.40 -1.05
CA ILE A 135 -7.13 -0.85 -2.21
C ILE A 135 -7.73 -1.33 -3.52
N TYR A 136 -8.22 -2.57 -3.56
CA TYR A 136 -8.79 -3.19 -4.76
C TYR A 136 -10.27 -2.83 -4.97
N LEU A 137 -10.98 -2.44 -3.90
CA LEU A 137 -12.42 -2.21 -3.90
C LEU A 137 -12.86 -1.26 -5.02
N VAL A 138 -12.28 -0.06 -5.06
CA VAL A 138 -12.67 0.97 -6.03
C VAL A 138 -12.34 0.52 -7.47
N PRO A 139 -11.09 0.18 -7.84
CA PRO A 139 -10.80 -0.25 -9.21
C PRO A 139 -11.65 -1.41 -9.70
N VAL A 140 -11.88 -2.42 -8.84
CA VAL A 140 -12.65 -3.62 -9.22
C VAL A 140 -14.14 -3.29 -9.41
N MET A 141 -14.74 -2.46 -8.54
CA MET A 141 -16.13 -2.02 -8.68
C MET A 141 -16.36 -1.20 -9.96
N PHE A 142 -15.35 -0.47 -10.42
CA PHE A 142 -15.40 0.28 -11.69
C PHE A 142 -15.04 -0.57 -12.93
N GLY A 143 -14.98 -1.90 -12.79
CA GLY A 143 -14.86 -2.82 -13.92
C GLY A 143 -13.43 -3.11 -14.36
N LEU A 144 -12.45 -3.08 -13.45
CA LEU A 144 -11.08 -3.51 -13.75
C LEU A 144 -11.07 -4.93 -14.38
N PRO A 145 -10.50 -5.10 -15.58
CA PRO A 145 -10.29 -6.40 -16.19
C PRO A 145 -9.35 -7.25 -15.34
N VAL A 146 -9.61 -8.56 -15.28
CA VAL A 146 -8.84 -9.51 -14.44
C VAL A 146 -7.38 -9.66 -14.89
N ASP A 147 -7.13 -9.45 -16.17
CA ASP A 147 -5.86 -9.51 -16.88
C ASP A 147 -5.20 -8.13 -17.05
N SER A 148 -5.75 -7.10 -16.41
CA SER A 148 -5.27 -5.73 -16.57
C SER A 148 -3.81 -5.59 -16.09
N PRO A 149 -2.96 -4.87 -16.84
CA PRO A 149 -1.59 -4.56 -16.41
C PRO A 149 -1.52 -3.69 -15.15
N HIS A 150 -2.65 -3.15 -14.68
CA HIS A 150 -2.74 -2.36 -13.46
C HIS A 150 -2.90 -3.20 -12.18
N VAL A 151 -3.29 -4.48 -12.29
CA VAL A 151 -3.45 -5.35 -11.11
C VAL A 151 -2.15 -5.46 -10.30
N PRO A 152 -0.97 -5.63 -10.91
CA PRO A 152 0.30 -5.61 -10.17
C PRO A 152 0.62 -4.25 -9.51
N CYS A 153 0.09 -3.13 -10.02
CA CYS A 153 0.24 -1.83 -9.37
C CYS A 153 -0.56 -1.77 -8.05
N LEU A 154 -1.77 -2.33 -8.02
CA LEU A 154 -2.59 -2.39 -6.80
C LEU A 154 -1.94 -3.28 -5.73
N GLU A 155 -1.33 -4.37 -6.15
CA GLU A 155 -0.52 -5.24 -5.27
C GLU A 155 0.63 -4.43 -4.65
N LYS A 156 1.40 -3.72 -5.48
CA LYS A 156 2.50 -2.88 -4.99
C LYS A 156 2.02 -1.80 -4.03
N MET A 157 0.90 -1.14 -4.32
CA MET A 157 0.32 -0.13 -3.44
C MET A 157 -0.03 -0.72 -2.08
N THR A 158 -0.67 -1.90 -2.07
CA THR A 158 -1.01 -2.62 -0.84
C THR A 158 0.25 -2.99 -0.06
N ALA A 159 1.26 -3.53 -0.74
CA ALA A 159 2.51 -3.95 -0.13
C ALA A 159 3.29 -2.76 0.47
N SER A 160 3.38 -1.65 -0.26
CA SER A 160 4.01 -0.40 0.20
C SER A 160 3.28 0.20 1.40
N LEU A 161 1.94 0.18 1.39
CA LEU A 161 1.13 0.67 2.49
C LEU A 161 1.32 -0.19 3.75
N ALA A 162 1.31 -1.51 3.63
CA ALA A 162 1.50 -2.42 4.76
C ALA A 162 2.85 -2.19 5.47
N ILE A 163 3.94 -2.05 4.71
CA ILE A 163 5.27 -1.75 5.27
C ILE A 163 5.31 -0.35 5.90
N THR A 164 4.69 0.64 5.25
CA THR A 164 4.63 2.00 5.78
C THR A 164 3.88 2.07 7.10
N LEU A 165 2.77 1.34 7.23
CA LEU A 165 2.00 1.25 8.47
C LEU A 165 2.78 0.51 9.57
N SER A 166 3.57 -0.52 9.21
CA SER A 166 4.46 -1.19 10.17
C SER A 166 5.55 -0.24 10.69
N ALA A 167 6.18 0.55 9.81
CA ALA A 167 7.14 1.57 10.21
C ALA A 167 6.53 2.68 11.08
N LEU A 168 5.29 3.09 10.78
CA LEU A 168 4.53 4.02 11.63
C LEU A 168 4.26 3.41 13.00
N PHE A 169 3.90 2.13 13.08
CA PHE A 169 3.70 1.44 14.36
C PHE A 169 5.00 1.40 15.17
N LEU A 170 6.15 1.09 14.53
CA LEU A 170 7.46 1.15 15.17
C LEU A 170 7.78 2.56 15.69
N PHE A 171 7.48 3.61 14.92
CA PHE A 171 7.63 5.00 15.37
C PHE A 171 6.81 5.29 16.63
N LEU A 172 5.55 4.83 16.66
CA LEU A 172 4.67 5.02 17.82
C LEU A 172 5.17 4.26 19.05
N ALA A 173 5.63 3.02 18.88
CA ALA A 173 6.17 2.20 19.96
C ALA A 173 7.48 2.75 20.52
N THR A 174 8.42 3.13 19.64
CA THR A 174 9.73 3.66 20.06
C THR A 174 9.65 5.03 20.72
N LYS A 175 8.64 5.84 20.37
CA LYS A 175 8.34 7.11 21.06
C LYS A 175 8.04 6.98 22.55
N ILE A 176 7.71 5.78 23.04
CA ILE A 176 7.50 5.53 24.46
C ILE A 176 8.82 5.62 25.23
N PHE A 177 9.94 5.26 24.59
CA PHE A 177 11.26 5.14 25.22
C PHE A 177 12.28 6.17 24.73
N LEU A 178 12.09 6.71 23.52
CA LEU A 178 13.07 7.55 22.83
C LEU A 178 12.51 8.94 22.55
N SER A 179 13.43 9.89 22.37
CA SER A 179 13.06 11.21 21.88
C SER A 179 12.50 11.11 20.45
N ARG A 180 11.60 12.04 20.11
CA ARG A 180 10.89 12.06 18.83
C ARG A 180 11.80 11.96 17.60
N ASN A 181 12.96 12.60 17.64
CA ASN A 181 13.91 12.61 16.51
C ASN A 181 14.54 11.23 16.30
N TRP A 182 14.92 10.56 17.38
CA TRP A 182 15.47 9.20 17.33
C TRP A 182 14.42 8.18 16.91
N ALA A 183 13.20 8.27 17.45
CA ALA A 183 12.10 7.41 17.01
C ALA A 183 11.82 7.57 15.50
N PHE A 184 11.83 8.81 15.00
CA PHE A 184 11.63 9.08 13.58
C PHE A 184 12.75 8.50 12.72
N PHE A 185 14.00 8.71 13.14
CA PHE A 185 15.18 8.18 12.43
C PHE A 185 15.17 6.65 12.40
N LEU A 186 14.85 5.99 13.51
CA LEU A 186 14.77 4.52 13.57
C LEU A 186 13.63 3.96 12.70
N ALA A 187 12.48 4.62 12.66
CA ALA A 187 11.37 4.22 11.80
C ALA A 187 11.72 4.37 10.32
N LEU A 188 12.40 5.46 9.96
CA LEU A 188 12.91 5.66 8.60
C LEU A 188 13.93 4.58 8.25
N LEU A 189 14.92 4.34 9.13
CA LEU A 189 15.95 3.32 8.95
C LEU A 189 15.34 1.92 8.82
N TYR A 190 14.33 1.58 9.62
CA TYR A 190 13.60 0.31 9.50
C TYR A 190 12.94 0.17 8.12
N GLY A 191 12.25 1.22 7.66
CA GLY A 191 11.56 1.22 6.38
C GLY A 191 12.50 1.20 5.16
N THR A 192 13.69 1.82 5.26
CA THR A 192 14.59 2.01 4.12
C THR A 192 15.82 1.11 4.10
N ALA A 193 16.32 0.67 5.26
CA ALA A 193 17.58 -0.07 5.36
C ALA A 193 17.40 -1.59 5.45
N THR A 194 16.17 -2.10 5.42
CA THR A 194 15.89 -3.54 5.45
C THR A 194 15.45 -4.07 4.09
N CYS A 195 15.38 -5.40 3.93
CA CYS A 195 14.78 -6.06 2.76
C CYS A 195 13.31 -5.69 2.51
N SER A 196 12.68 -4.99 3.46
CA SER A 196 11.38 -4.33 3.28
C SER A 196 11.40 -3.35 2.09
N TRP A 197 12.55 -2.70 1.86
CA TRP A 197 12.78 -1.78 0.74
C TRP A 197 12.75 -2.47 -0.63
N SER A 198 13.51 -3.56 -0.78
CA SER A 198 13.80 -4.17 -2.08
C SER A 198 12.79 -5.25 -2.50
N ILE A 199 12.19 -5.95 -1.53
CA ILE A 199 11.35 -7.13 -1.81
C ILE A 199 9.91 -6.93 -1.34
N ARG A 200 9.70 -6.54 -0.08
CA ARG A 200 8.34 -6.53 0.52
C ARG A 200 7.49 -5.32 0.18
N SER A 201 8.08 -4.20 -0.24
CA SER A 201 7.35 -3.02 -0.73
C SER A 201 6.87 -3.19 -2.18
N SER A 202 7.47 -4.13 -2.93
CA SER A 202 7.29 -4.26 -4.38
C SER A 202 6.23 -5.29 -4.77
N SER A 203 5.97 -6.27 -3.91
CA SER A 203 5.00 -7.36 -4.13
C SER A 203 4.39 -7.80 -2.80
N LEU A 204 3.14 -8.25 -2.84
CA LEU A 204 2.35 -8.65 -1.67
C LEU A 204 2.64 -10.12 -1.31
N TYR A 205 3.85 -10.37 -0.81
CA TYR A 205 4.20 -11.66 -0.24
C TYR A 205 3.48 -11.87 1.09
N GLN A 206 3.18 -13.12 1.42
CA GLN A 206 2.53 -13.47 2.69
C GLN A 206 3.31 -12.99 3.92
N HIS A 207 4.63 -12.93 3.85
CA HIS A 207 5.47 -12.43 4.94
C HIS A 207 5.36 -10.91 5.19
N GLY A 208 4.85 -10.11 4.25
CA GLY A 208 4.68 -8.66 4.40
C GLY A 208 3.59 -8.32 5.42
N PRO A 209 2.37 -8.84 5.27
CA PRO A 209 1.30 -8.71 6.27
C PRO A 209 1.67 -9.30 7.63
N CYS A 210 2.39 -10.43 7.68
CA CYS A 210 2.92 -10.96 8.94
C CYS A 210 3.82 -9.94 9.68
N GLN A 211 4.72 -9.26 8.96
CA GLN A 211 5.55 -8.19 9.52
C GLN A 211 4.75 -6.96 9.96
N PHE A 212 3.59 -6.68 9.37
CA PHE A 212 2.68 -5.65 9.87
C PHE A 212 2.04 -6.06 11.20
N PHE A 213 1.59 -7.30 11.30
CA PHE A 213 0.98 -7.82 12.53
C PHE A 213 2.00 -8.26 13.60
N TRP A 214 3.31 -8.20 13.31
CA TRP A 214 4.38 -8.68 14.18
C TRP A 214 4.17 -10.16 14.62
N LEU A 215 3.65 -10.97 13.71
CA LEU A 215 3.47 -12.44 13.83
C LEU A 215 4.42 -13.15 12.86
#